data_AF-A0A6I4HVS5-F1
#
_entry.id   AF-A0A6I4HVS5-F1
#
_cell.length_a   1.000
_cell.length_b   1.000
_cell.length_c   1.000
_cell.angle_alpha   90.00
_cell.angle_beta   90.00
_cell.angle_gamma   90.00
#
_symmetry.space_group_name_H-M   'P 1'
#
loop_
_entity.id
_entity.type
_entity.pdbx_description
1 polymer ?
#
loop_
_entity_poly.entity_id
_entity_poly.type
_entity_poly.pdbx_seq_one_letter_code
_entity_poly.pdbx_strand_id
1 'polypeptide(L)'
;MNSFYDIGTHNKISECSYQLENLGSQRAWASFGKRIRGDWGERDQYETNTIFTDVTAEDYDKQFITRLLRIRPSYKIDGFIDHHLNHFLRNNPGGLDDFIKHMRYEIYPELRKRGSEAYIDLFGKWLSDKSTATHAIQTVNNTINITGNNAPIQFQQNSAHAVQTQNNDISESQIREFLETVRLDLHHIDANLRSDFEIEMNYAVAQLDKGRDAQPQLSRIYGLMRDIGLGTFTNLLASPIYDLIKHFLHL
;
A
#
# COMPACT_ATOMS: atom_id res chain seq x y z
N MET A 1 -9.54 -4.53 25.63
CA MET A 1 -8.24 -5.16 25.28
C MET A 1 -7.74 -4.45 24.04
N ASN A 2 -6.50 -3.93 24.03
CA ASN A 2 -6.01 -3.12 22.92
C ASN A 2 -5.74 -4.03 21.69
N SER A 3 -6.42 -3.78 20.57
CA SER A 3 -6.31 -4.59 19.35
C SER A 3 -5.06 -4.29 18.53
N PHE A 4 -4.40 -3.15 18.76
CA PHE A 4 -3.25 -2.68 17.99
C PHE A 4 -1.97 -3.47 18.23
N TYR A 5 -1.83 -4.09 19.40
CA TYR A 5 -0.58 -4.72 19.80
C TYR A 5 -0.76 -6.21 20.07
N ASP A 6 0.31 -6.97 19.80
CA ASP A 6 0.43 -8.34 20.27
C ASP A 6 0.81 -8.31 21.75
N ILE A 7 -0.12 -8.75 22.59
CA ILE A 7 0.01 -8.77 24.04
C ILE A 7 0.29 -10.21 24.45
N GLY A 8 1.40 -10.44 25.13
CA GLY A 8 1.76 -11.76 25.62
C GLY A 8 0.74 -12.29 26.62
N THR A 9 0.55 -13.61 26.65
CA THR A 9 -0.43 -14.26 27.52
C THR A 9 -0.01 -14.28 29.00
N HIS A 10 1.24 -13.93 29.31
CA HIS A 10 1.84 -14.02 30.64
C HIS A 10 2.36 -12.65 31.10
N ASN A 11 2.32 -12.39 32.41
CA ASN A 11 2.78 -11.12 33.02
C ASN A 11 4.29 -10.88 32.89
N LYS A 12 5.07 -11.91 32.54
CA LYS A 12 6.51 -11.80 32.24
C LYS A 12 6.76 -12.39 30.87
N ILE A 13 7.33 -11.59 29.98
CA ILE A 13 7.70 -12.02 28.65
C ILE A 13 9.22 -11.95 28.52
N SER A 14 9.80 -12.90 27.79
CA SER A 14 11.23 -12.91 27.48
C SER A 14 11.66 -11.57 26.87
N GLU A 15 12.83 -11.06 27.27
CA GLU A 15 13.40 -9.80 26.78
C GLU A 15 13.61 -9.80 25.27
N CYS A 16 13.76 -10.99 24.67
CA CYS A 16 13.96 -11.17 23.23
C CYS A 16 12.65 -11.24 22.42
N SER A 17 11.48 -11.18 23.09
CA SER A 17 10.19 -11.20 22.40
C SER A 17 9.75 -9.81 21.96
N TYR A 18 9.11 -9.74 20.80
CA TYR A 18 8.45 -8.54 20.31
C TYR A 18 7.06 -8.30 20.89
N GLN A 19 6.61 -9.10 21.86
CA GLN A 19 5.29 -8.94 22.48
C GLN A 19 5.31 -7.89 23.60
N LEU A 20 4.18 -7.20 23.81
CA LEU A 20 3.96 -6.33 24.96
C LEU A 20 3.47 -7.12 26.17
N GLU A 21 3.84 -6.70 27.37
CA GLU A 21 3.39 -7.38 28.60
C GLU A 21 1.92 -7.10 28.84
N ASN A 22 1.18 -8.11 29.27
CA ASN A 22 -0.20 -7.91 29.66
C ASN A 22 -0.27 -7.09 30.95
N LEU A 23 -0.78 -5.87 30.85
CA LEU A 23 -0.94 -4.97 31.99
C LEU A 23 -2.15 -5.35 32.87
N GLY A 24 -2.99 -6.28 32.43
CA GLY A 24 -4.20 -6.69 33.14
C GLY A 24 -5.31 -5.64 33.10
N SER A 25 -6.20 -5.66 34.09
CA SER A 25 -7.29 -4.68 34.25
C SER A 25 -6.86 -3.45 35.05
N GLN A 26 -5.87 -3.59 35.94
CA GLN A 26 -5.44 -2.53 36.85
C GLN A 26 -3.92 -2.49 36.96
N ARG A 27 -3.38 -1.27 37.06
CA ARG A 27 -1.95 -1.02 37.32
C ARG A 27 -1.75 -0.24 38.60
N ALA A 28 -0.61 -0.45 39.24
CA ALA A 28 -0.19 0.39 40.36
C ALA A 28 0.09 1.82 39.85
N TRP A 29 -0.63 2.79 40.38
CA TRP A 29 -0.42 4.21 40.07
C TRP A 29 0.58 4.86 41.03
N ALA A 30 0.40 4.59 42.33
CA ALA A 30 1.27 5.08 43.37
C ALA A 30 1.35 4.07 44.52
N SER A 31 2.54 3.89 45.07
CA SER A 31 2.75 3.13 46.30
C SER A 31 3.29 4.09 47.37
N PHE A 32 2.57 4.20 48.47
CA PHE A 32 2.96 4.99 49.62
C PHE A 32 3.44 4.04 50.71
N GLY A 33 4.69 4.21 51.11
CA GLY A 33 5.33 3.42 52.17
C GLY A 33 5.49 4.23 53.44
N LYS A 34 5.15 3.67 54.60
CA LYS A 34 5.60 4.19 55.88
C LYS A 34 6.63 3.23 56.47
N ARG A 35 7.82 3.77 56.76
CA ARG A 35 8.83 3.07 57.56
C ARG A 35 8.37 3.08 59.02
N ILE A 36 8.17 1.90 59.57
CA ILE A 36 7.92 1.68 60.99
C ILE A 36 9.26 1.30 61.58
N ARG A 37 9.86 2.22 62.32
CA ARG A 37 11.17 2.02 62.92
C ARG A 37 11.07 0.89 63.94
N GLY A 38 11.88 -0.15 63.75
CA GLY A 38 11.99 -1.24 64.72
C GLY A 38 12.64 -0.73 66.01
N ASP A 39 12.34 -1.39 67.12
CA ASP A 39 13.05 -1.13 68.38
C ASP A 39 14.50 -1.68 68.31
N TRP A 40 15.35 -1.35 69.28
CA TRP A 40 16.77 -1.72 69.25
C TRP A 40 16.99 -3.23 69.06
N GLY A 41 17.50 -3.61 67.88
CA GLY A 41 17.78 -5.00 67.50
C GLY A 41 16.75 -5.62 66.55
N GLU A 42 15.60 -4.96 66.32
CA GLU A 42 14.61 -5.40 65.34
C GLU A 42 14.87 -4.80 63.95
N ARG A 43 14.47 -5.54 62.90
CA ARG A 43 14.48 -5.02 61.53
C ARG A 43 13.33 -4.03 61.37
N ASP A 44 13.61 -2.91 60.72
CA ASP A 44 12.56 -1.98 60.33
C ASP A 44 11.48 -2.68 59.51
N GLN A 45 10.23 -2.35 59.81
CA GLN A 45 9.08 -2.82 59.06
C GLN A 45 8.63 -1.74 58.07
N TYR A 46 8.12 -2.16 56.92
CA TYR A 46 7.63 -1.27 55.88
C TYR A 46 6.18 -1.64 55.59
N GLU A 47 5.28 -0.69 55.83
CA GLU A 47 3.89 -0.82 55.40
C GLU A 47 3.75 -0.09 54.07
N THR A 48 3.35 -0.80 53.02
CA THR A 48 3.14 -0.24 51.68
C THR A 48 1.68 -0.36 51.27
N ASN A 49 1.03 0.79 51.08
CA ASN A 49 -0.28 0.89 50.47
C ASN A 49 -0.13 1.28 49.00
N THR A 50 -0.70 0.48 48.10
CA THR A 50 -0.65 0.72 46.65
C THR A 50 -2.04 1.10 46.15
N ILE A 51 -2.13 2.25 45.49
CA ILE A 51 -3.33 2.71 44.80
C ILE A 51 -3.29 2.17 43.37
N PHE A 52 -4.35 1.48 42.99
CA PHE A 52 -4.51 0.92 41.65
C PHE A 52 -5.41 1.81 40.80
N THR A 53 -5.10 1.90 39.51
CA THR A 53 -5.94 2.57 38.50
C THR A 53 -6.21 1.61 37.37
N ASP A 54 -7.35 1.78 36.70
CA ASP A 54 -7.70 0.96 35.54
C ASP A 54 -6.75 1.21 34.37
N VAL A 55 -6.44 0.15 33.62
CA VAL A 55 -5.53 0.21 32.47
C VAL A 55 -6.24 0.80 31.26
N THR A 56 -5.65 1.84 30.67
CA THR A 56 -6.17 2.48 29.45
C THR A 56 -5.41 2.04 28.20
N ALA A 57 -5.93 2.38 27.02
CA ALA A 57 -5.22 2.12 25.75
C ALA A 57 -3.86 2.85 25.69
N GLU A 58 -3.82 4.07 26.23
CA GLU A 58 -2.61 4.91 26.32
C GLU A 58 -1.49 4.25 27.14
N ASP A 59 -1.84 3.44 28.15
CA ASP A 59 -0.83 2.71 28.92
C ASP A 59 -0.08 1.68 28.06
N TYR A 60 -0.77 1.03 27.12
CA TYR A 60 -0.14 0.14 26.14
C TYR A 60 0.70 0.91 25.11
N ASP A 61 0.27 2.10 24.69
CA ASP A 61 1.06 2.99 23.81
C ASP A 61 2.38 3.40 24.50
N LYS A 62 2.32 3.77 25.78
CA LYS A 62 3.51 4.08 26.60
C LYS A 62 4.43 2.86 26.75
N GLN A 63 3.86 1.68 26.91
CA GLN A 63 4.61 0.43 26.99
C GLN A 63 5.30 0.10 25.66
N PHE A 64 4.60 0.27 24.53
CA PHE A 64 5.13 0.10 23.18
C PHE A 64 6.36 1.00 22.96
N ILE A 65 6.24 2.31 23.26
CA ILE A 65 7.35 3.27 23.14
C ILE A 65 8.53 2.88 24.03
N THR A 66 8.25 2.51 25.27
CA THR A 66 9.30 2.12 26.22
C THR A 66 10.06 0.88 25.73
N ARG A 67 9.35 -0.08 25.14
CA ARG A 67 9.97 -1.29 24.56
C ARG A 67 10.75 -0.97 23.30
N LEU A 68 10.20 -0.13 22.41
CA LEU A 68 10.85 0.35 21.20
C LEU A 68 12.22 0.99 21.50
N LEU A 69 12.27 1.88 22.50
CA LEU A 69 13.51 2.54 22.93
C LEU A 69 14.53 1.62 23.61
N ARG A 70 14.10 0.44 24.10
CA ARG A 70 14.99 -0.57 24.69
C ARG A 70 15.63 -1.48 23.66
N ILE A 71 15.11 -1.53 22.42
CA ILE A 71 15.64 -2.40 21.37
C ILE A 71 17.06 -1.96 21.03
N ARG A 72 17.99 -2.89 21.20
CA ARG A 72 19.38 -2.74 20.78
C ARG A 72 19.75 -3.85 19.79
N PRO A 73 20.44 -3.51 18.69
CA PRO A 73 20.76 -2.17 18.23
C PRO A 73 19.55 -1.41 17.66
N SER A 74 19.61 -0.06 17.66
CA SER A 74 18.47 0.82 17.31
C SER A 74 17.93 0.62 15.89
N TYR A 75 18.76 0.21 14.93
CA TYR A 75 18.34 -0.07 13.56
C TYR A 75 17.45 -1.32 13.40
N LYS A 76 17.20 -2.08 14.48
CA LYS A 76 16.29 -3.25 14.46
C LYS A 76 14.85 -2.92 14.88
N ILE A 77 14.52 -1.65 15.07
CA ILE A 77 13.17 -1.27 15.52
C ILE A 77 12.10 -1.66 14.50
N ASP A 78 12.43 -1.69 13.21
CA ASP A 78 11.51 -2.05 12.13
C ASP A 78 10.90 -3.43 12.34
N GLY A 79 11.71 -4.42 12.75
CA GLY A 79 11.22 -5.78 13.01
C GLY A 79 10.22 -5.86 14.16
N PHE A 80 10.40 -5.02 15.19
CA PHE A 80 9.44 -4.91 16.29
C PHE A 80 8.14 -4.24 15.86
N ILE A 81 8.23 -3.16 15.08
CA ILE A 81 7.04 -2.45 14.60
C ILE A 81 6.27 -3.35 13.60
N ASP A 82 6.97 -4.01 12.69
CA ASP A 82 6.40 -4.93 11.71
C ASP A 82 5.73 -6.14 12.38
N HIS A 83 6.27 -6.65 13.49
CA HIS A 83 5.63 -7.70 14.29
C HIS A 83 4.23 -7.27 14.75
N HIS A 84 4.12 -6.06 15.32
CA HIS A 84 2.86 -5.50 15.78
C HIS A 84 1.90 -5.19 14.64
N LEU A 85 2.39 -4.65 13.54
CA LEU A 85 1.60 -4.41 12.33
C LEU A 85 1.01 -5.73 11.80
N ASN A 86 1.82 -6.78 11.68
CA ASN A 86 1.37 -8.08 11.18
C ASN A 86 0.33 -8.71 12.10
N HIS A 87 0.49 -8.59 13.41
CA HIS A 87 -0.53 -9.02 14.37
C HIS A 87 -1.84 -8.27 14.18
N PHE A 88 -1.78 -6.94 14.07
CA PHE A 88 -2.96 -6.11 13.88
C PHE A 88 -3.72 -6.46 12.59
N LEU A 89 -3.00 -6.63 11.47
CA LEU A 89 -3.59 -6.97 10.17
C LEU A 89 -4.23 -8.35 10.13
N ARG A 90 -3.70 -9.33 10.89
CA ARG A 90 -4.34 -10.65 11.03
C ARG A 90 -5.71 -10.56 11.71
N ASN A 91 -5.85 -9.66 12.68
CA ASN A 91 -7.10 -9.47 13.41
C ASN A 91 -8.05 -8.49 12.71
N ASN A 92 -7.52 -7.58 11.90
CA ASN A 92 -8.26 -6.53 11.20
C ASN A 92 -7.81 -6.45 9.73
N PRO A 93 -8.30 -7.36 8.86
CA PRO A 93 -7.95 -7.33 7.44
C PRO A 93 -8.39 -5.99 6.82
N GLY A 94 -7.45 -5.26 6.23
CA GLY A 94 -7.68 -3.92 5.65
C GLY A 94 -7.45 -2.74 6.61
N GLY A 95 -7.15 -2.98 7.88
CA GLY A 95 -6.90 -1.91 8.87
C GLY A 95 -5.55 -1.20 8.75
N LEU A 96 -4.77 -1.43 7.68
CA LEU A 96 -3.42 -0.87 7.53
C LEU A 96 -3.39 0.65 7.73
N ASP A 97 -4.36 1.36 7.16
CA ASP A 97 -4.45 2.81 7.28
C ASP A 97 -4.70 3.26 8.73
N ASP A 98 -5.56 2.57 9.47
CA ASP A 98 -5.83 2.86 10.88
C ASP A 98 -4.59 2.63 11.75
N PHE A 99 -3.83 1.57 11.48
CA PHE A 99 -2.56 1.33 12.16
C PHE A 99 -1.55 2.45 11.90
N ILE A 100 -1.38 2.85 10.64
CA ILE A 100 -0.45 3.91 10.27
C ILE A 100 -0.88 5.26 10.87
N LYS A 101 -2.18 5.57 10.89
CA LYS A 101 -2.72 6.76 11.55
C LYS A 101 -2.42 6.74 13.05
N HIS A 102 -2.66 5.63 13.74
CA HIS A 102 -2.33 5.48 15.16
C HIS A 102 -0.83 5.71 15.41
N MET A 103 0.03 5.07 14.61
CA MET A 103 1.48 5.24 14.73
C MET A 103 1.92 6.69 14.45
N ARG A 104 1.28 7.40 13.52
CA ARG A 104 1.61 8.77 13.14
C ARG A 104 1.12 9.83 14.14
N TYR A 105 -0.10 9.67 14.66
CA TYR A 105 -0.75 10.72 15.46
C TYR A 105 -0.70 10.45 16.96
N GLU A 106 -0.62 9.20 17.41
CA GLU A 106 -0.56 8.87 18.85
C GLU A 106 0.87 8.53 19.27
N ILE A 107 1.54 7.63 18.53
CA ILE A 107 2.86 7.11 18.94
C ILE A 107 4.01 8.06 18.61
N TYR A 108 4.04 8.62 17.40
CA TYR A 108 5.14 9.46 16.95
C TYR A 108 5.34 10.73 17.81
N PRO A 109 4.28 11.47 18.21
CA PRO A 109 4.45 12.63 19.09
C PRO A 109 5.01 12.26 20.47
N GLU A 110 4.58 11.14 21.05
CA GLU A 110 5.09 10.65 22.34
C GLU A 110 6.54 10.13 22.23
N LEU A 111 6.89 9.49 21.11
CA LEU A 111 8.26 9.10 20.82
C LEU A 111 9.18 10.32 20.72
N ARG A 112 8.73 11.42 20.09
CA ARG A 112 9.50 12.67 20.01
C ARG A 112 9.80 13.31 21.36
N LYS A 113 8.93 13.13 22.36
CA LYS A 113 9.15 13.66 23.72
C LYS A 113 10.21 12.89 24.51
N ARG A 114 10.42 11.60 24.21
CA ARG A 114 11.18 10.68 25.07
C ARG A 114 12.36 9.98 24.37
N GLY A 115 12.33 9.86 23.05
CA GLY A 115 13.30 9.11 22.26
C GLY A 115 14.51 9.94 21.83
N SER A 116 15.62 9.26 21.50
CA SER A 116 16.75 9.92 20.84
C SER A 116 16.45 10.16 19.36
N GLU A 117 17.12 11.14 18.77
CA GLU A 117 16.98 11.52 17.36
C GLU A 117 17.07 10.32 16.41
N ALA A 118 18.03 9.41 16.63
CA ALA A 118 18.16 8.19 15.84
C ALA A 118 16.90 7.29 15.81
N TYR A 119 16.16 7.15 16.93
CA TYR A 119 14.92 6.36 16.95
C TYR A 119 13.80 7.12 16.24
N ILE A 120 13.76 8.44 16.38
CA ILE A 120 12.75 9.30 15.74
C ILE A 120 12.92 9.24 14.22
N ASP A 121 14.15 9.34 13.73
CA ASP A 121 14.46 9.29 12.30
C ASP A 121 14.16 7.92 11.71
N LEU A 122 14.58 6.85 12.37
CA LEU A 122 14.29 5.48 11.91
C LEU A 122 12.79 5.20 11.91
N PHE A 123 12.07 5.60 12.96
CA PHE A 123 10.62 5.43 13.03
C PHE A 123 9.89 6.29 11.99
N GLY A 124 10.35 7.52 11.77
CA GLY A 124 9.84 8.42 10.73
C GLY A 124 10.05 7.84 9.34
N LYS A 125 11.24 7.28 9.07
CA LYS A 125 11.54 6.56 7.83
C LYS A 125 10.62 5.35 7.65
N TRP A 126 10.46 4.52 8.69
CA TRP A 126 9.54 3.38 8.65
C TRP A 126 8.10 3.81 8.34
N LEU A 127 7.62 4.89 8.98
CA LEU A 127 6.30 5.46 8.70
C LEU A 127 6.17 5.95 7.24
N SER A 128 7.20 6.62 6.72
CA SER A 128 7.21 7.06 5.33
C SER A 128 7.15 5.88 4.38
N ASP A 129 8.04 4.90 4.55
CA ASP A 129 8.15 3.69 3.71
C ASP A 129 6.83 2.92 3.69
N LYS A 130 6.18 2.74 4.85
CA LYS A 130 4.88 2.06 4.94
C LYS A 130 3.73 2.92 4.41
N SER A 131 3.73 4.24 4.61
CA SER A 131 2.71 5.11 4.01
C SER A 131 2.80 5.17 2.48
N THR A 132 4.01 5.10 1.92
CA THR A 132 4.21 4.90 0.48
C THR A 132 3.85 3.50 0.02
N ALA A 133 3.88 2.48 0.90
CA ALA A 133 3.38 1.14 0.61
C ALA A 133 1.84 1.08 0.64
N THR A 134 1.18 1.81 1.53
CA THR A 134 -0.29 2.02 1.52
C THR A 134 -0.73 2.82 0.30
N HIS A 135 0.14 3.73 -0.16
CA HIS A 135 0.06 4.40 -1.45
C HIS A 135 0.81 3.66 -2.58
N ALA A 136 1.15 2.37 -2.45
CA ALA A 136 1.64 1.58 -3.59
C ALA A 136 0.49 1.09 -4.49
N ILE A 137 -0.74 1.52 -4.20
CA ILE A 137 -1.85 1.63 -5.18
C ILE A 137 -1.98 3.07 -5.71
N GLN A 138 -1.14 4.01 -5.28
CA GLN A 138 -0.85 5.21 -6.07
C GLN A 138 0.37 4.91 -6.92
N THR A 139 0.09 4.41 -8.11
CA THR A 139 0.96 4.56 -9.27
C THR A 139 1.57 5.95 -9.22
N VAL A 140 2.88 6.05 -8.94
CA VAL A 140 3.63 7.26 -9.27
C VAL A 140 3.67 7.26 -10.79
N ASN A 141 2.62 7.84 -11.40
CA ASN A 141 2.58 8.17 -12.80
C ASN A 141 3.64 9.25 -13.00
N ASN A 142 4.88 8.83 -13.26
CA ASN A 142 5.86 9.70 -13.88
C ASN A 142 5.42 9.88 -15.32
N THR A 143 4.47 10.78 -15.56
CA THR A 143 4.09 11.18 -16.91
C THR A 143 5.20 12.08 -17.45
N ILE A 144 6.13 11.50 -18.20
CA ILE A 144 7.12 12.27 -18.94
C ILE A 144 6.55 12.51 -20.34
N ASN A 145 6.00 13.70 -20.57
CA ASN A 145 5.59 14.13 -21.91
C ASN A 145 6.85 14.46 -22.73
N ILE A 146 7.27 13.53 -23.59
CA ILE A 146 8.33 13.77 -24.57
C ILE A 146 7.64 14.23 -25.86
N THR A 147 7.55 15.54 -26.05
CA THR A 147 7.15 16.12 -27.33
C THR A 147 8.33 16.10 -28.29
N GLY A 148 8.23 15.25 -29.31
CA GLY A 148 9.08 15.29 -30.49
C GLY A 148 10.25 14.32 -30.46
N ASN A 149 10.24 13.45 -31.48
CA ASN A 149 11.30 12.54 -31.93
C ASN A 149 11.26 11.12 -31.34
N ASN A 150 11.02 10.16 -32.25
CA ASN A 150 11.11 8.71 -32.10
C ASN A 150 12.55 8.23 -31.83
N ALA A 151 13.22 8.75 -30.81
CA ALA A 151 14.48 8.18 -30.35
C ALA A 151 14.18 7.11 -29.28
N PRO A 152 14.68 5.87 -29.43
CA PRO A 152 14.59 4.88 -28.37
C PRO A 152 15.48 5.33 -27.20
N ILE A 153 14.86 5.88 -26.14
CA ILE A 153 15.56 6.21 -24.91
C ILE A 153 15.46 5.00 -23.97
N GLN A 154 16.61 4.41 -23.62
CA GLN A 154 16.70 3.38 -22.58
C GLN A 154 16.94 4.05 -21.22
N PHE A 155 15.96 3.97 -20.32
CA PHE A 155 16.14 4.35 -18.92
C PHE A 155 16.56 3.12 -18.11
N GLN A 156 17.76 3.13 -17.53
CA GLN A 156 18.15 2.14 -16.51
C GLN A 156 17.74 2.65 -15.13
N GLN A 157 16.59 2.19 -14.63
CA GLN A 157 16.27 2.25 -13.21
C GLN A 157 16.78 0.97 -12.54
N ASN A 158 17.81 1.09 -11.71
CA ASN A 158 18.27 0.01 -10.85
C ASN A 158 17.30 -0.20 -9.69
N SER A 159 16.18 -0.87 -9.93
CA SER A 159 15.35 -1.45 -8.87
C SER A 159 14.93 -2.87 -9.29
N ALA A 160 14.99 -3.81 -8.34
CA ALA A 160 14.82 -5.24 -8.59
C ALA A 160 13.43 -5.64 -9.15
N HIS A 161 12.48 -4.70 -9.23
CA HIS A 161 11.08 -4.95 -9.62
C HIS A 161 10.45 -3.80 -10.43
N ALA A 162 11.23 -3.06 -11.23
CA ALA A 162 10.66 -2.07 -12.15
C ALA A 162 9.84 -2.75 -13.25
N VAL A 163 8.52 -2.66 -13.19
CA VAL A 163 7.63 -2.96 -14.32
C VAL A 163 7.43 -1.65 -15.08
N GLN A 164 8.02 -1.56 -16.26
CA GLN A 164 7.80 -0.44 -17.16
C GLN A 164 6.47 -0.66 -17.89
N THR A 165 5.40 -0.06 -17.40
CA THR A 165 4.13 0.03 -18.13
C THR A 165 4.17 1.28 -18.98
N GLN A 166 4.35 1.14 -20.29
CA GLN A 166 4.09 2.23 -21.23
C GLN A 166 2.57 2.41 -21.31
N ASN A 167 2.02 3.39 -20.59
CA ASN A 167 0.70 3.92 -20.94
C ASN A 167 0.88 4.77 -22.20
N ASN A 168 0.85 4.12 -23.36
CA ASN A 168 0.59 4.81 -24.60
C ASN A 168 -0.87 5.24 -24.56
N ASP A 169 -1.16 6.42 -24.01
CA ASP A 169 -2.47 7.05 -24.18
C ASP A 169 -2.68 7.23 -25.69
N ILE A 170 -3.46 6.33 -26.28
CA ILE A 170 -3.82 6.40 -27.69
C ILE A 170 -4.69 7.64 -27.86
N SER A 171 -4.24 8.58 -28.68
CA SER A 171 -5.01 9.78 -28.97
C SER A 171 -6.30 9.45 -29.71
N GLU A 172 -7.31 10.31 -29.61
CA GLU A 172 -8.55 10.16 -30.39
C GLU A 172 -8.29 9.98 -31.89
N SER A 173 -7.31 10.72 -32.45
CA SER A 173 -6.94 10.60 -33.86
C SER A 173 -6.39 9.22 -34.21
N GLN A 174 -5.61 8.63 -33.32
CA GLN A 174 -5.06 7.28 -33.47
C GLN A 174 -6.15 6.22 -33.34
N ILE A 175 -7.14 6.41 -32.46
CA ILE A 175 -8.31 5.52 -32.37
C ILE A 175 -9.09 5.57 -33.70
N ARG A 176 -9.29 6.76 -34.27
CA ARG A 176 -9.98 6.90 -35.57
C ARG A 176 -9.21 6.24 -36.71
N GLU A 177 -7.89 6.43 -36.76
CA GLU A 177 -7.02 5.76 -37.74
C GLU A 177 -7.09 4.23 -37.61
N PHE A 178 -7.10 3.71 -36.38
CA PHE A 178 -7.32 2.29 -36.11
C PHE A 178 -8.66 1.80 -36.66
N LEU A 179 -9.76 2.48 -36.34
CA LEU A 179 -11.11 2.08 -36.76
C LEU A 179 -11.24 2.09 -38.29
N GLU A 180 -10.68 3.08 -38.97
CA GLU A 180 -10.67 3.13 -40.43
C GLU A 180 -9.83 2.01 -41.04
N THR A 181 -8.68 1.68 -40.44
CA THR A 181 -7.84 0.58 -40.92
C THR A 181 -8.55 -0.77 -40.76
N VAL A 182 -9.22 -0.98 -39.62
CA VAL A 182 -10.07 -2.18 -39.40
C VAL A 182 -11.17 -2.22 -40.45
N ARG A 183 -11.85 -1.10 -40.73
CA ARG A 183 -12.93 -1.02 -41.71
C ARG A 183 -12.50 -1.46 -43.11
N LEU A 184 -11.27 -1.13 -43.52
CA LEU A 184 -10.69 -1.58 -44.79
C LEU A 184 -10.53 -3.11 -44.85
N ASP A 185 -10.17 -3.74 -43.73
CA ASP A 185 -10.00 -5.20 -43.64
C ASP A 185 -11.34 -5.96 -43.57
N LEU A 186 -12.41 -5.35 -43.05
CA LEU A 186 -13.73 -5.98 -42.92
C LEU A 186 -14.39 -6.34 -44.26
N HIS A 187 -13.92 -5.78 -45.38
CA HIS A 187 -14.48 -6.05 -46.70
C HIS A 187 -14.44 -7.54 -47.10
N HIS A 188 -13.54 -8.32 -46.51
CA HIS A 188 -13.33 -9.74 -46.82
C HIS A 188 -13.91 -10.69 -45.75
N ILE A 189 -14.67 -10.17 -44.78
CA ILE A 189 -15.25 -10.93 -43.67
C ILE A 189 -16.74 -11.24 -43.94
N ASP A 190 -17.25 -12.31 -43.34
CA ASP A 190 -18.67 -12.68 -43.37
C ASP A 190 -19.59 -11.51 -43.00
N ALA A 191 -20.72 -11.39 -43.69
CA ALA A 191 -21.63 -10.26 -43.56
C ALA A 191 -22.20 -10.09 -42.13
N ASN A 192 -22.41 -11.18 -41.40
CA ASN A 192 -22.93 -11.11 -40.03
C ASN A 192 -21.87 -10.56 -39.07
N LEU A 193 -20.65 -11.09 -39.14
CA LEU A 193 -19.52 -10.61 -38.33
C LEU A 193 -19.20 -9.16 -38.66
N ARG A 194 -19.21 -8.79 -39.94
CA ARG A 194 -19.01 -7.41 -40.38
C ARG A 194 -20.03 -6.45 -39.76
N SER A 195 -21.29 -6.86 -39.65
CA SER A 195 -22.34 -6.04 -39.02
C SER A 195 -22.03 -5.76 -37.55
N ASP A 196 -21.57 -6.76 -36.81
CA ASP A 196 -21.22 -6.61 -35.39
C ASP A 196 -20.04 -5.63 -35.20
N PHE A 197 -19.03 -5.71 -36.07
CA PHE A 197 -17.96 -4.72 -36.10
C PHE A 197 -18.47 -3.32 -36.42
N GLU A 198 -19.27 -3.17 -37.48
CA GLU A 198 -19.78 -1.85 -37.88
C GLU A 198 -20.60 -1.20 -36.76
N ILE A 199 -21.40 -1.97 -36.01
CA ILE A 199 -22.15 -1.48 -34.86
C ILE A 199 -21.20 -0.95 -33.77
N GLU A 200 -20.24 -1.75 -33.33
CA GLU A 200 -19.31 -1.37 -32.25
C GLU A 200 -18.38 -0.21 -32.66
N MET A 201 -17.91 -0.18 -33.92
CA MET A 201 -17.11 0.92 -34.45
C MET A 201 -17.91 2.22 -34.53
N ASN A 202 -19.17 2.18 -34.98
CA ASN A 202 -20.03 3.37 -35.02
C ASN A 202 -20.31 3.90 -33.62
N TYR A 203 -20.52 3.01 -32.64
CA TYR A 203 -20.65 3.42 -31.24
C TYR A 203 -19.36 4.04 -30.71
N ALA A 204 -18.19 3.47 -31.03
CA ALA A 204 -16.90 4.03 -30.63
C ALA A 204 -16.73 5.45 -31.18
N VAL A 205 -16.97 5.65 -32.49
CA VAL A 205 -16.92 6.97 -33.13
C VAL A 205 -17.88 7.95 -32.47
N ALA A 206 -19.12 7.53 -32.20
CA ALA A 206 -20.12 8.38 -31.56
C ALA A 206 -19.79 8.75 -30.10
N GLN A 207 -19.02 7.94 -29.38
CA GLN A 207 -18.49 8.31 -28.06
C GLN A 207 -17.36 9.33 -28.19
N LEU A 208 -16.43 9.11 -29.13
CA LEU A 208 -15.33 10.05 -29.40
C LEU A 208 -15.85 11.43 -29.81
N ASP A 209 -16.83 11.50 -30.71
CA ASP A 209 -17.48 12.76 -31.14
C ASP A 209 -18.12 13.53 -29.96
N LYS A 210 -18.53 12.81 -28.90
CA LYS A 210 -19.13 13.38 -27.68
C LYS A 210 -18.10 13.67 -26.58
N GLY A 211 -16.81 13.46 -26.84
CA GLY A 211 -15.74 13.57 -25.85
C GLY A 211 -15.86 12.57 -24.70
N ARG A 212 -16.47 11.41 -24.96
CA ARG A 212 -16.69 10.33 -23.99
C ARG A 212 -15.72 9.17 -24.24
N ASP A 213 -15.53 8.37 -23.21
CA ASP A 213 -14.66 7.19 -23.27
C ASP A 213 -15.22 6.12 -24.23
N ALA A 214 -14.38 5.69 -25.18
CA ALA A 214 -14.67 4.65 -26.16
C ALA A 214 -14.01 3.29 -25.83
N GLN A 215 -13.27 3.20 -24.72
CA GLN A 215 -12.60 1.96 -24.28
C GLN A 215 -13.52 0.73 -24.19
N PRO A 216 -14.79 0.84 -23.72
CA PRO A 216 -15.69 -0.32 -23.70
C PRO A 216 -15.95 -0.90 -25.10
N GLN A 217 -16.10 -0.05 -26.12
CA GLN A 217 -16.32 -0.47 -27.50
C GLN A 217 -15.03 -1.03 -28.12
N LEU A 218 -13.89 -0.39 -27.88
CA LEU A 218 -12.58 -0.89 -28.34
C LEU A 218 -12.30 -2.28 -27.78
N SER A 219 -12.59 -2.51 -26.50
CA SER A 219 -12.45 -3.83 -25.87
C SER A 219 -13.28 -4.92 -26.56
N ARG A 220 -14.50 -4.58 -27.00
CA ARG A 220 -15.36 -5.50 -27.76
C ARG A 220 -14.81 -5.76 -29.16
N ILE A 221 -14.36 -4.72 -29.85
CA ILE A 221 -13.71 -4.84 -31.17
C ILE A 221 -12.49 -5.75 -31.07
N TYR A 222 -11.64 -5.59 -30.05
CA TYR A 222 -10.50 -6.48 -29.82
C TYR A 222 -10.91 -7.94 -29.58
N GLY A 223 -11.99 -8.16 -28.82
CA GLY A 223 -12.56 -9.48 -28.65
C GLY A 223 -12.97 -10.12 -29.98
N LEU A 224 -13.73 -9.38 -30.80
CA LEU A 224 -14.15 -9.83 -32.12
C LEU A 224 -12.96 -10.13 -33.04
N MET A 225 -11.92 -9.29 -33.02
CA MET A 225 -10.71 -9.49 -33.81
C MET A 225 -9.95 -10.74 -33.42
N ARG A 226 -9.91 -11.05 -32.12
CA ARG A 226 -9.28 -12.27 -31.61
C ARG A 226 -10.06 -13.51 -32.05
N ASP A 227 -11.39 -13.45 -32.02
CA ASP A 227 -12.25 -14.58 -32.37
C ASP A 227 -12.18 -14.91 -33.88
N ILE A 228 -12.01 -13.89 -34.74
CA ILE A 228 -11.79 -14.08 -36.19
C ILE A 228 -10.32 -14.44 -36.51
N GLY A 229 -9.39 -13.99 -35.67
CA GLY A 229 -7.95 -14.19 -35.83
C GLY A 229 -7.28 -13.00 -36.51
N LEU A 230 -6.21 -12.49 -35.90
CA LEU A 230 -5.51 -11.28 -36.34
C LEU A 230 -5.00 -11.32 -37.79
N GLY A 231 -4.73 -12.52 -38.33
CA GLY A 231 -4.26 -12.71 -39.69
C GLY A 231 -5.25 -12.25 -40.78
N THR A 232 -6.53 -12.03 -40.44
CA THR A 232 -7.50 -11.46 -41.38
C THR A 232 -7.37 -9.95 -41.54
N PHE A 233 -6.70 -9.26 -40.60
CA PHE A 233 -6.58 -7.80 -40.59
C PHE A 233 -5.25 -7.35 -41.18
N THR A 234 -5.05 -7.64 -42.48
CA THR A 234 -3.75 -7.41 -43.15
C THR A 234 -3.36 -5.94 -43.27
N ASN A 235 -4.32 -5.04 -43.54
CA ASN A 235 -4.05 -3.61 -43.59
C ASN A 235 -3.72 -3.09 -42.20
N LEU A 236 -4.38 -3.62 -41.17
CA LEU A 236 -4.06 -3.30 -39.79
C LEU A 236 -2.65 -3.74 -39.43
N LEU A 237 -2.30 -5.02 -39.65
CA LEU A 237 -0.97 -5.55 -39.36
C LEU A 237 0.17 -4.79 -40.07
N ALA A 238 -0.11 -4.23 -41.25
CA ALA A 238 0.83 -3.44 -42.02
C ALA A 238 0.87 -1.95 -41.62
N SER A 239 -0.08 -1.49 -40.80
CA SER A 239 -0.20 -0.07 -40.43
C SER A 239 0.66 0.26 -39.20
N PRO A 240 1.27 1.46 -39.14
CA PRO A 240 1.99 1.94 -37.95
C PRO A 240 1.13 1.95 -36.68
N ILE A 241 -0.20 2.06 -36.82
CA ILE A 241 -1.13 2.04 -35.69
C ILE A 241 -1.13 0.68 -34.97
N TYR A 242 -0.76 -0.41 -35.65
CA TYR A 242 -0.71 -1.74 -35.06
C TYR A 242 0.28 -1.83 -33.91
N ASP A 243 1.46 -1.23 -34.05
CA ASP A 243 2.48 -1.22 -33.00
C ASP A 243 2.01 -0.50 -31.73
N LEU A 244 1.09 0.45 -31.87
CA LEU A 244 0.51 1.19 -30.76
C LEU A 244 -0.60 0.40 -30.07
N ILE A 245 -1.38 -0.39 -30.82
CA ILE A 245 -2.54 -1.13 -30.26
C ILE A 245 -2.23 -2.57 -29.89
N LYS A 246 -1.11 -3.14 -30.33
CA LYS A 246 -0.81 -4.59 -30.19
C LYS A 246 -0.89 -5.10 -28.76
N HIS A 247 -0.60 -4.25 -27.78
CA HIS A 247 -0.66 -4.62 -26.36
C HIS A 247 -2.11 -4.76 -25.84
N PHE A 248 -3.08 -4.10 -26.47
CA PHE A 248 -4.51 -4.26 -26.15
C PHE A 248 -5.12 -5.52 -26.77
N LEU A 249 -4.47 -6.08 -27.79
CA LEU A 249 -4.90 -7.32 -28.44
C LEU A 249 -4.53 -8.59 -27.65
N HIS A 250 -3.85 -8.45 -26.50
CA HIS A 250 -3.42 -9.54 -25.61
C HIS A 250 -2.88 -10.77 -26.37
N LEU A 251 -1.81 -10.56 -27.13
CA LEU A 251 -0.91 -11.62 -27.60
C LEU A 251 0.13 -11.96 -26.54
#